data_AF-D5ZVY1-F1
#
_entry.id   AF-D5ZVY1-F1
#
_cell.length_a   1.000
_cell.length_b   1.000
_cell.length_c   1.000
_cell.angle_alpha   90.00
_cell.angle_beta   90.00
_cell.angle_gamma   90.00
#
_symmetry.space_group_name_H-M   'P 1'
#
loop_
_entity.id
_entity.type
_entity.pdbx_description
1 polymer ?
#
loop_
_entity_poly.entity_id
_entity_poly.type
_entity_poly.pdbx_seq_one_letter_code
_entity_poly.pdbx_strand_id
1 'polypeptide(L)'
;MRAGRDGDSLTGGKNSASACAVSGDTATQGGSIVTTGHRITIEPGDRHVRVVHGDRVLARSDRALVLKETGCPDRYYIPPEDVRLDLLTPSATRTHCPFKGTASYWSLPDAADLVWAYPDPKPEVAEIKDHLCFYDVDVR
;
A
#
# COMPACT_ATOMS: atom_id res chain seq x y z
N MET A 1 20.01 10.41 42.12
CA MET A 1 20.00 9.06 41.52
C MET A 1 18.57 8.66 41.21
N ARG A 2 18.34 8.11 40.00
CA ARG A 2 17.13 7.43 39.48
C ARG A 2 15.95 8.35 39.11
N ALA A 3 15.78 8.63 37.81
CA ALA A 3 15.00 7.85 36.81
C ALA A 3 13.50 8.19 36.94
N GLY A 4 12.81 8.79 35.96
CA GLY A 4 12.72 8.38 34.56
C GLY A 4 11.37 7.68 34.37
N ARG A 5 10.43 8.32 33.66
CA ARG A 5 9.33 7.71 32.89
C ARG A 5 8.52 8.81 32.22
N ASP A 6 8.68 9.10 30.93
CA ASP A 6 8.39 8.33 29.71
C ASP A 6 7.07 8.83 29.12
N GLY A 7 7.18 9.26 27.85
CA GLY A 7 6.17 9.97 27.09
C GLY A 7 4.92 9.14 26.85
N ASP A 8 3.78 9.81 26.98
CA ASP A 8 2.49 9.28 26.59
C ASP A 8 2.33 9.36 25.05
N SER A 9 2.45 8.19 24.44
CA SER A 9 1.53 7.67 23.42
C SER A 9 1.01 8.64 22.37
N LEU A 10 1.80 8.83 21.30
CA LEU A 10 1.22 9.26 20.03
C LEU A 10 0.39 8.09 19.46
N THR A 11 -0.92 8.26 19.46
CA THR A 11 -1.88 7.41 18.75
C THR A 11 -1.58 7.41 17.25
N GLY A 12 -0.80 6.43 16.80
CA GLY A 12 -0.63 6.13 15.38
C GLY A 12 -1.98 5.72 14.79
N GLY A 13 -2.60 6.65 14.06
CA GLY A 13 -3.78 6.36 13.25
C GLY A 13 -3.44 5.21 12.32
N LYS A 14 -4.22 4.12 12.41
CA LYS A 14 -4.02 2.88 11.66
C LYS A 14 -4.29 3.15 10.19
N ASN A 15 -3.29 3.65 9.48
CA ASN A 15 -3.21 3.75 8.05
C ASN A 15 -3.08 2.34 7.47
N SER A 16 -4.07 1.47 7.58
CA SER A 16 -3.97 0.11 7.01
C SER A 16 -4.20 0.15 5.50
N ALA A 17 -3.52 -0.73 4.75
CA ALA A 17 -3.74 -0.99 3.33
C ALA A 17 -5.19 -1.46 3.03
N SER A 18 -5.91 -1.83 4.09
CA SER A 18 -7.27 -2.37 4.09
C SER A 18 -8.36 -1.30 4.32
N ALA A 19 -8.01 -0.03 4.51
CA ALA A 19 -8.94 0.99 4.99
C ALA A 19 -10.03 1.45 3.99
N CYS A 20 -10.02 1.02 2.73
CA CYS A 20 -11.23 1.05 1.89
C CYS A 20 -11.82 -0.35 1.78
N ALA A 21 -12.70 -0.69 2.71
CA ALA A 21 -13.70 -1.72 2.48
C ALA A 21 -15.04 -1.08 2.83
N VAL A 22 -15.70 -0.47 1.85
CA VAL A 22 -17.12 -0.20 1.98
C VAL A 22 -17.84 -1.54 1.85
N SER A 23 -18.66 -1.88 2.85
CA SER A 23 -19.44 -3.11 2.87
C SER A 23 -20.41 -3.14 1.68
N GLY A 24 -20.29 -4.11 0.78
CA GLY A 24 -21.24 -4.27 -0.32
C GLY A 24 -21.26 -5.70 -0.88
N ASP A 25 -22.43 -6.11 -1.33
CA ASP A 25 -22.80 -7.46 -1.77
C ASP A 25 -22.22 -7.79 -3.17
N THR A 26 -21.54 -8.94 -3.29
CA THR A 26 -20.69 -9.28 -4.45
C THR A 26 -21.46 -9.95 -5.59
N ALA A 27 -21.34 -9.44 -6.82
CA ALA A 27 -21.68 -10.16 -8.04
C ALA A 27 -20.58 -9.97 -9.11
N THR A 28 -20.14 -11.07 -9.73
CA THR A 28 -18.96 -11.11 -10.64
C THR A 28 -19.38 -11.05 -12.11
N GLN A 29 -18.86 -10.09 -12.88
CA GLN A 29 -18.72 -10.22 -14.34
C GLN A 29 -17.56 -9.38 -14.88
N GLY A 30 -16.53 -10.06 -15.43
CA GLY A 30 -15.54 -9.50 -16.36
C GLY A 30 -14.65 -8.36 -15.84
N GLY A 31 -13.49 -8.68 -15.26
CA GLY A 31 -12.34 -7.78 -15.13
C GLY A 31 -12.51 -6.53 -14.24
N SER A 32 -13.69 -6.30 -13.67
CA SER A 32 -13.97 -5.23 -12.73
C SER A 32 -14.77 -5.82 -11.58
N ILE A 33 -14.27 -5.68 -10.34
CA ILE A 33 -15.12 -5.91 -9.18
C ILE A 33 -16.12 -4.76 -9.10
N VAL A 34 -17.36 -5.02 -9.50
CA VAL A 34 -18.46 -4.06 -9.37
C VAL A 34 -19.38 -4.58 -8.28
N THR A 35 -18.98 -4.35 -7.03
CA THR A 35 -19.93 -4.39 -5.92
C THR A 35 -20.69 -3.08 -5.98
N THR A 36 -22.03 -3.05 -5.85
CA THR A 36 -22.83 -1.83 -6.02
C THR A 36 -22.24 -0.65 -5.23
N GLY A 37 -21.56 0.28 -5.92
CA GLY A 37 -20.91 1.46 -5.34
C GLY A 37 -19.39 1.37 -5.07
N HIS A 38 -18.76 0.21 -5.23
CA HIS A 38 -17.32 0.01 -5.04
C HIS A 38 -16.68 -0.54 -6.30
N ARG A 39 -15.85 0.29 -6.92
CA ARG A 39 -15.05 -0.04 -8.10
C ARG A 39 -13.57 0.11 -7.77
N ILE A 40 -12.80 -0.91 -8.15
CA ILE A 40 -11.34 -0.87 -8.23
C ILE A 40 -10.97 -0.90 -9.72
N THR A 41 -10.11 0.02 -10.14
CA THR A 41 -9.42 -0.04 -11.44
C THR A 41 -7.92 0.03 -11.23
N ILE A 42 -7.17 -0.67 -12.09
CA ILE A 42 -5.72 -0.66 -12.12
C ILE A 42 -5.33 -0.23 -13.53
N GLU A 43 -4.48 0.79 -13.61
CA GLU A 43 -4.05 1.38 -14.87
C GLU A 43 -2.54 1.64 -14.81
N PRO A 44 -1.78 1.46 -15.90
CA PRO A 44 -0.40 1.93 -15.96
C PRO A 44 -0.34 3.44 -15.70
N GLY A 45 0.50 3.85 -14.75
CA GLY A 45 0.79 5.25 -14.51
C GLY A 45 1.63 5.84 -15.63
N ASP A 46 1.31 7.07 -16.02
CA ASP A 46 2.04 7.87 -16.99
C ASP A 46 2.96 8.92 -16.32
N ARG A 47 3.04 8.90 -14.99
CA ARG A 47 3.76 9.88 -14.17
C ARG A 47 4.96 9.28 -13.47
N HIS A 48 5.94 10.13 -13.21
CA HIS A 48 7.13 9.75 -12.46
C HIS A 48 6.80 9.68 -10.97
N VAL A 49 6.87 8.48 -10.40
CA VAL A 49 6.63 8.28 -8.96
C VAL A 49 7.97 8.26 -8.24
N ARG A 50 8.09 9.09 -7.21
CA ARG A 50 9.22 9.10 -6.30
C ARG A 50 8.75 8.97 -4.86
N VAL A 51 9.37 8.08 -4.12
CA VAL A 51 9.10 7.88 -2.70
C VAL A 51 10.30 8.31 -1.90
N VAL A 52 10.08 9.24 -0.98
CA VAL A 52 11.12 9.78 -0.10
C VAL A 52 10.64 9.63 1.34
N HIS A 53 11.53 9.13 2.20
CA HIS A 53 11.32 9.10 3.64
C HIS A 53 12.52 9.76 4.32
N GLY A 54 12.29 10.87 5.00
CA GLY A 54 13.37 11.72 5.52
C GLY A 54 14.27 12.23 4.39
N ASP A 55 15.55 11.88 4.44
CA ASP A 55 16.57 12.21 3.44
C ASP A 55 16.82 11.07 2.42
N ARG A 56 16.09 9.95 2.52
CA ARG A 56 16.31 8.75 1.71
C ARG A 56 15.26 8.60 0.62
N VAL A 57 15.72 8.31 -0.59
CA VAL A 57 14.85 7.87 -1.68
C VAL A 57 14.64 6.36 -1.55
N LEU A 58 13.42 5.94 -1.28
CA LEU A 58 13.05 4.53 -1.14
C LEU A 58 12.66 3.90 -2.48
N ALA A 59 12.08 4.68 -3.39
CA ALA A 59 11.68 4.19 -4.70
C ALA A 59 11.65 5.31 -5.73
N ARG A 60 11.90 4.97 -6.98
CA ARG A 60 11.69 5.84 -8.13
C ARG A 60 11.30 4.99 -9.32
N SER A 61 10.12 5.24 -9.90
CA SER A 61 9.62 4.45 -11.01
C SER A 61 8.82 5.27 -12.00
N ASP A 62 8.94 4.86 -13.26
CA ASP A 62 8.20 5.39 -14.41
C ASP A 62 7.20 4.34 -14.91
N ARG A 63 7.07 3.21 -14.19
CA ARG A 63 6.24 2.05 -14.51
C ARG A 63 5.32 1.69 -13.35
N ALA A 64 5.02 2.64 -12.48
CA ALA A 64 4.11 2.42 -11.38
C ALA A 64 2.69 2.17 -11.91
N LEU A 65 1.97 1.23 -11.32
CA LEU A 65 0.55 1.03 -11.55
C LEU A 65 -0.25 1.93 -10.62
N VAL A 66 -1.29 2.57 -11.13
CA VAL A 66 -2.23 3.38 -10.34
C VAL A 66 -3.47 2.54 -10.06
N LEU A 67 -3.69 2.24 -8.79
CA LEU A 67 -4.92 1.64 -8.30
C LEU A 67 -5.84 2.76 -7.83
N LYS A 68 -6.98 2.88 -8.50
CA LYS A 68 -8.05 3.80 -8.14
C LYS A 68 -9.18 3.02 -7.50
N GLU A 69 -9.55 3.43 -6.29
CA GLU A 69 -10.60 2.79 -5.53
C GLU A 69 -11.61 3.83 -5.10
N THR A 70 -12.89 3.53 -5.35
CA THR A 70 -13.97 4.49 -5.09
C THR A 70 -13.99 4.89 -3.61
N GLY A 71 -13.88 6.19 -3.33
CA GLY A 71 -13.84 6.73 -1.97
C GLY A 71 -12.47 6.69 -1.29
N CYS A 72 -11.42 6.25 -2.01
CA CYS A 72 -10.05 6.26 -1.52
C CYS A 72 -9.12 7.11 -2.40
N PRO A 73 -7.99 7.59 -1.83
CA PRO A 73 -6.95 8.23 -2.62
C PRO A 73 -6.28 7.20 -3.54
N ASP A 74 -5.85 7.67 -4.71
CA ASP A 74 -5.09 6.88 -5.67
C ASP A 74 -3.85 6.28 -5.02
N ARG A 75 -3.61 5.00 -5.29
CA ARG A 75 -2.48 4.24 -4.76
C ARG A 75 -1.54 3.84 -5.88
N TYR A 76 -0.27 4.16 -5.70
CA TYR A 76 0.77 3.85 -6.68
C TYR A 76 1.52 2.60 -6.24
N TYR A 77 1.42 1.55 -7.06
CA TYR A 77 2.07 0.27 -6.88
C TYR A 77 3.32 0.24 -7.77
N ILE A 78 4.46 0.23 -7.11
CA ILE A 78 5.78 0.33 -7.72
C ILE A 78 6.35 -1.08 -7.86
N PRO A 79 6.89 -1.46 -9.02
CA PRO A 79 7.49 -2.77 -9.19
C PRO A 79 8.72 -2.91 -8.29
N PRO A 80 9.00 -4.10 -7.73
CA PRO A 80 10.03 -4.31 -6.73
C PRO A 80 11.44 -3.92 -7.20
N GLU A 81 11.73 -4.02 -8.51
CA GLU A 81 13.02 -3.61 -9.08
C GLU A 81 13.31 -2.10 -8.96
N ASP A 82 12.27 -1.27 -8.83
CA ASP A 82 12.38 0.18 -8.72
C ASP A 82 12.35 0.65 -7.25
N VAL A 83 12.32 -0.31 -6.31
CA VAL A 83 12.26 -0.10 -4.87
C VAL A 83 13.56 -0.56 -4.20
N ARG A 84 14.07 0.26 -3.28
CA ARG A 84 15.22 -0.05 -2.43
C ARG A 84 14.84 -1.02 -1.30
N LEU A 85 14.50 -2.25 -1.68
CA LEU A 85 14.15 -3.34 -0.76
C LEU A 85 15.29 -3.66 0.21
N ASP A 86 16.54 -3.34 -0.15
CA ASP A 86 17.72 -3.48 0.72
C ASP A 86 17.64 -2.64 2.00
N LEU A 87 16.86 -1.57 1.99
CA LEU A 87 16.65 -0.70 3.16
C LEU A 87 15.48 -1.17 4.04
N LEU A 88 14.65 -2.07 3.52
CA LEU A 88 13.38 -2.46 4.12
C LEU A 88 13.50 -3.80 4.85
N THR A 89 12.89 -3.89 6.02
CA THR A 89 12.81 -5.13 6.81
C THR A 89 11.37 -5.65 6.80
N PRO A 90 11.13 -6.94 6.48
CA PRO A 90 9.81 -7.54 6.57
C PRO A 90 9.22 -7.41 7.97
N SER A 91 7.96 -7.02 8.05
CA SER A 91 7.20 -6.96 9.29
C SER A 91 6.36 -8.21 9.48
N ALA A 92 6.05 -8.55 10.73
CA ALA A 92 5.08 -9.59 11.05
C ALA A 92 3.63 -9.13 10.82
N THR A 93 3.41 -7.82 10.61
CA THR A 93 2.09 -7.25 10.35
C THR A 93 1.52 -7.81 9.04
N ARG A 94 0.28 -8.28 9.13
CA ARG A 94 -0.52 -8.69 7.98
C ARG A 94 -1.94 -8.18 8.15
N THR A 95 -2.54 -7.70 7.07
CA THR A 95 -3.94 -7.29 7.07
C THR A 95 -4.68 -7.97 5.94
N HIS A 96 -5.90 -8.43 6.21
CA HIS A 96 -6.72 -9.10 5.22
C HIS A 96 -7.80 -8.15 4.68
N CYS A 97 -7.81 -7.93 3.37
CA CYS A 97 -8.83 -7.19 2.66
C CYS A 97 -9.71 -8.17 1.85
N PRO A 98 -11.05 -8.10 1.95
CA PRO A 98 -11.94 -8.99 1.21
C PRO A 98 -11.87 -8.79 -0.31
N PHE A 99 -11.39 -7.64 -0.80
CA PHE A 99 -11.31 -7.35 -2.22
C PHE A 99 -9.91 -7.60 -2.80
N LYS A 100 -8.85 -7.42 -2.00
CA LYS A 100 -7.46 -7.43 -2.49
C LYS A 100 -6.66 -8.64 -2.03
N GLY A 101 -7.07 -9.33 -0.97
CA GLY A 101 -6.34 -10.45 -0.38
C GLY A 101 -5.55 -10.04 0.87
N THR A 102 -4.43 -10.71 1.13
CA THR A 102 -3.62 -10.46 2.33
C THR A 102 -2.45 -9.54 2.02
N ALA A 103 -2.42 -8.37 2.65
CA ALA A 103 -1.29 -7.46 2.59
C ALA A 103 -0.17 -7.92 3.53
N SER A 104 1.06 -7.88 3.04
CA SER A 104 2.28 -7.99 3.84
C SER A 104 2.95 -6.63 3.94
N TYR A 105 3.68 -6.40 5.04
CA TYR A 105 4.24 -5.10 5.37
C TYR A 105 5.75 -5.14 5.52
N TRP A 106 6.40 -4.02 5.26
CA TRP A 106 7.82 -3.78 5.50
C TRP A 106 8.01 -2.47 6.24
N SER A 107 9.03 -2.45 7.08
CA SER A 107 9.41 -1.33 7.93
C SER A 107 10.80 -0.82 7.59
N LEU A 108 11.03 0.46 7.86
CA LEU A 108 12.37 1.00 8.08
C LEU A 108 12.69 0.97 9.58
N PRO A 109 13.97 1.05 9.98
CA PRO A 109 14.36 1.14 11.39
C PRO A 109 13.65 2.27 12.17
N ASP A 110 13.29 3.34 11.48
CA ASP A 110 12.64 4.55 12.00
C ASP A 110 11.16 4.69 11.61
N ALA A 111 10.61 3.78 10.81
CA ALA A 111 9.21 3.80 10.38
C ALA A 111 8.63 2.39 10.23
N ALA A 112 7.77 2.01 11.19
CA ALA A 112 7.08 0.73 11.18
C ALA A 112 5.98 0.69 10.10
N ASP A 113 5.85 -0.46 9.43
CA ASP A 113 4.79 -0.79 8.47
C ASP A 113 4.59 0.27 7.36
N LEU A 114 5.68 0.93 6.96
CA LEU A 114 5.68 2.04 6.00
C LEU A 114 5.27 1.61 4.59
N VAL A 115 5.57 0.37 4.23
CA VAL A 115 5.37 -0.18 2.88
C VAL A 115 4.50 -1.41 2.99
N TRP A 116 3.60 -1.60 2.04
CA TRP A 116 2.83 -2.83 1.92
C TRP A 116 2.81 -3.35 0.49
N ALA A 117 2.56 -4.65 0.36
CA ALA A 117 2.36 -5.32 -0.92
C ALA A 117 1.30 -6.41 -0.76
N TYR A 118 0.74 -6.85 -1.88
CA TYR A 118 -0.12 -8.03 -1.95
C TYR A 118 0.63 -9.14 -2.71
N PRO A 119 1.28 -10.09 -2.01
CA PRO A 119 2.03 -11.18 -2.68
C PRO A 119 1.11 -12.23 -3.29
N ASP A 120 -0.08 -12.39 -2.70
CA ASP A 120 -1.14 -13.28 -3.17
C ASP A 120 -2.44 -12.48 -3.30
N PRO A 121 -2.53 -11.59 -4.32
CA PRO A 121 -3.71 -10.79 -4.54
C PRO A 121 -4.83 -11.64 -5.15
N LYS A 122 -6.07 -11.19 -4.98
CA LYS A 122 -7.21 -11.79 -5.69
C LYS A 122 -7.09 -11.63 -7.20
N PRO A 123 -7.70 -12.52 -8.02
CA PRO A 123 -7.59 -12.48 -9.48
C PRO A 123 -7.94 -11.12 -10.10
N GLU A 124 -8.87 -10.39 -9.50
CA GLU A 124 -9.35 -9.10 -10.00
C GLU A 124 -8.37 -7.95 -9.76
N VAL A 125 -7.38 -8.15 -8.89
CA VAL A 125 -6.27 -7.21 -8.64
C VAL A 125 -4.92 -7.90 -8.85
N ALA A 126 -4.86 -8.93 -9.70
CA ALA A 126 -3.65 -9.70 -9.95
C ALA A 126 -2.50 -8.85 -10.51
N GLU A 127 -2.80 -7.73 -11.17
CA GLU A 127 -1.81 -6.82 -11.76
C GLU A 127 -0.88 -6.19 -10.71
N ILE A 128 -1.36 -5.94 -9.48
CA ILE A 128 -0.53 -5.38 -8.40
C ILE A 128 0.28 -6.43 -7.64
N LYS A 129 0.28 -7.68 -8.12
CA LYS A 129 1.02 -8.77 -7.46
C LYS A 129 2.49 -8.40 -7.30
N ASP A 130 3.00 -8.60 -6.09
CA ASP A 130 4.40 -8.34 -5.71
C ASP A 130 4.87 -6.88 -5.89
N HIS A 131 3.96 -5.96 -6.26
CA HIS A 131 4.27 -4.53 -6.31
C HIS A 131 4.11 -3.92 -4.91
N LEU A 132 4.95 -2.93 -4.63
CA LEU A 132 4.99 -2.26 -3.34
C LEU A 132 4.30 -0.90 -3.40
N CYS A 133 3.56 -0.59 -2.36
CA CYS A 133 2.85 0.67 -2.22
C CYS A 133 3.25 1.38 -0.92
N PHE A 134 3.21 2.70 -0.97
CA PHE A 134 3.62 3.60 0.11
C PHE A 134 2.49 4.59 0.41
N TYR A 135 2.44 5.10 1.65
CA TYR A 135 1.41 6.06 2.04
C TYR A 135 1.60 7.43 1.40
N ASP A 136 2.85 7.86 1.32
CA ASP A 136 3.25 9.16 0.80
C ASP A 136 4.13 8.97 -0.42
N VAL A 137 3.69 9.54 -1.54
CA VAL A 137 4.34 9.43 -2.84
C VAL A 137 4.35 10.79 -3.50
N ASP A 138 5.52 11.24 -3.96
CA ASP A 138 5.66 12.42 -4.79
C ASP A 138 5.49 12.01 -6.24
N VAL A 139 4.37 12.40 -6.83
CA VAL A 139 4.03 12.10 -8.21
C VAL A 139 4.25 13.36 -9.03
N ARG A 140 5.10 13.28 -10.05
CA ARG A 140 5.46 14.39 -10.93
C ARG A 140 4.94 14.15 -12.32
#